data_AF-A0A562GRN8-F1
#
_entry.id   AF-A0A562GRN8-F1
#
_cell.length_a   1.000
_cell.length_b   1.000
_cell.length_c   1.000
_cell.angle_alpha   90.00
_cell.angle_beta   90.00
_cell.angle_gamma   90.00
#
_symmetry.space_group_name_H-M   'P 1'
#
loop_
_entity.id
_entity.type
_entity.pdbx_description
1 polymer ?
#
loop_
_entity_poly.entity_id
_entity_poly.type
_entity_poly.pdbx_seq_one_letter_code
_entity_poly.pdbx_strand_id
1 'polypeptide(L)'
;MEKFDLFRDIAERTGGDIYIGVVGPVRTGKSTFIKRFMETMVLPNITNPYDKERAKDELPQSAGGKTIMTTEPKFIPNEAVEINVKDNVNVRVRVVDCVGYTVDGALGYEEDEGPRMVLTPWFENEIPFQEAAEVGTRKVITEHSTIGLVVTTDGTVTELSRDKYLAAEERVITELKELQKPFLVILNTSKPNAKETRELVAKLEGTYDVPVIPVDCAQLSHDDIYGILQEVLYEFPVREVNITLPKWVEELDKDHWLRQKFEGAVNNVVQYIRRLRDIDRAIDDLSGYDFVADVILHDMDLGNGIAVIEMTARTDLFYGVLEELTGFTITGEHHLLRLMKDLSVAKRQYDKISAALEEVEQTGYGIVPPQLDEMVLEEPEIIRTGNRFGVKLKASAPSLHIIRTDVQAEISPIIGTEKQSEELIQYLMREFEGEPEKIWRTNLFGKSLNELVREGIQNKLTSMPENAQMKLKDTLQKIVNDGSGGLICIIF
;
A
#
# COMPACT_ATOMS: atom_id res chain seq x y z
N MET A 1 -22.35 -3.09 -8.24
CA MET A 1 -22.76 -3.90 -7.08
C MET A 1 -24.18 -4.35 -7.29
N GLU A 2 -24.39 -5.65 -7.41
CA GLU A 2 -25.74 -6.19 -7.44
C GLU A 2 -26.30 -6.22 -6.02
N LYS A 3 -27.61 -5.98 -5.86
CA LYS A 3 -28.30 -5.97 -4.55
C LYS A 3 -28.10 -7.26 -3.72
N PHE A 4 -27.57 -8.32 -4.34
CA PHE A 4 -27.39 -9.64 -3.75
C PHE A 4 -26.01 -9.84 -3.08
N ASP A 5 -24.96 -9.19 -3.58
CA ASP A 5 -23.61 -9.26 -2.99
C ASP A 5 -23.59 -8.74 -1.54
N LEU A 6 -24.48 -7.80 -1.24
CA LEU A 6 -24.53 -7.13 0.06
C LEU A 6 -24.77 -8.06 1.26
N PHE A 7 -25.66 -9.05 1.10
CA PHE A 7 -25.94 -10.01 2.18
C PHE A 7 -24.79 -10.98 2.38
N ARG A 8 -24.10 -11.32 1.29
CA ARG A 8 -22.91 -12.13 1.33
C ARG A 8 -21.78 -11.38 2.03
N ASP A 9 -21.55 -10.12 1.68
CA ASP A 9 -20.53 -9.28 2.32
C ASP A 9 -20.79 -9.14 3.83
N ILE A 10 -22.04 -8.88 4.23
CA ILE A 10 -22.37 -8.81 5.66
C ILE A 10 -22.16 -10.17 6.32
N ALA A 11 -22.56 -11.27 5.69
CA ALA A 11 -22.34 -12.61 6.23
C ALA A 11 -20.85 -12.95 6.37
N GLU A 12 -20.01 -12.59 5.39
CA GLU A 12 -18.55 -12.77 5.46
C GLU A 12 -17.95 -11.94 6.61
N ARG A 13 -18.47 -10.74 6.86
CA ARG A 13 -18.08 -9.90 8.01
C ARG A 13 -18.48 -10.48 9.35
N THR A 14 -19.68 -11.02 9.45
CA THR A 14 -20.27 -11.45 10.72
C THR A 14 -20.13 -12.95 10.99
N GLY A 15 -19.50 -13.70 10.10
CA GLY A 15 -19.30 -15.15 10.23
C GLY A 15 -20.56 -15.97 9.95
N GLY A 16 -21.45 -15.46 9.10
CA GLY A 16 -22.69 -16.12 8.66
C GLY A 16 -23.96 -15.68 9.41
N ASP A 17 -23.82 -14.86 10.45
CA ASP A 17 -24.94 -14.44 11.29
C ASP A 17 -25.13 -12.93 11.29
N ILE A 18 -26.27 -12.46 10.81
CA ILE A 18 -26.62 -11.04 10.80
C ILE A 18 -27.47 -10.75 12.04
N TYR A 19 -26.84 -10.18 13.06
CA TYR A 19 -27.50 -9.70 14.27
C TYR A 19 -27.61 -8.17 14.26
N ILE A 20 -28.82 -7.67 14.07
CA ILE A 20 -29.11 -6.23 14.02
C ILE A 20 -29.73 -5.80 15.36
N GLY A 21 -29.02 -4.98 16.11
CA GLY A 21 -29.53 -4.35 17.33
C GLY A 21 -30.20 -3.01 17.00
N VAL A 22 -31.52 -2.93 17.13
CA VAL A 22 -32.28 -1.70 16.88
C VAL A 22 -32.52 -0.97 18.19
N VAL A 23 -31.92 0.21 18.33
CA VAL A 23 -31.87 1.01 19.56
C VAL A 23 -32.33 2.45 19.27
N GLY A 24 -32.57 3.23 20.32
CA GLY A 24 -32.97 4.63 20.18
C GLY A 24 -34.15 5.00 21.07
N PRO A 25 -34.60 6.27 21.04
CA PRO A 25 -35.62 6.76 21.96
C PRO A 25 -36.98 6.07 21.81
N VAL A 26 -37.82 6.11 22.85
CA VAL A 26 -39.20 5.59 22.78
C VAL A 26 -40.03 6.35 21.73
N ARG A 27 -41.00 5.66 21.11
CA ARG A 27 -41.90 6.24 20.08
C ARG A 27 -41.23 6.75 18.79
N THR A 28 -39.96 6.46 18.52
CA THR A 28 -39.29 6.88 17.25
C THR A 28 -39.60 5.99 16.05
N GLY A 29 -40.34 4.89 16.24
CA GLY A 29 -40.70 3.96 15.16
C GLY A 29 -39.83 2.70 15.08
N LYS A 30 -39.01 2.38 16.10
CA LYS A 30 -38.20 1.14 16.18
C LYS A 30 -38.97 -0.12 15.79
N SER A 31 -40.06 -0.43 16.48
CA SER A 31 -40.85 -1.64 16.20
C SER A 31 -41.55 -1.60 14.82
N THR A 32 -41.77 -0.40 14.25
CA THR A 32 -42.28 -0.26 12.88
C THR A 32 -41.20 -0.60 11.86
N PHE A 33 -39.97 -0.10 12.06
CA PHE A 33 -38.80 -0.46 11.27
C PHE A 33 -38.56 -1.98 11.28
N ILE A 34 -38.51 -2.59 12.46
CA ILE A 34 -38.25 -4.04 12.62
C ILE A 34 -39.31 -4.85 11.88
N LYS A 35 -40.60 -4.52 12.06
CA LYS A 35 -41.69 -5.22 11.39
C LYS A 35 -41.54 -5.14 9.87
N ARG A 36 -41.30 -3.94 9.32
CA ARG A 36 -41.13 -3.75 7.88
C ARG A 36 -39.88 -4.43 7.34
N PHE A 37 -38.76 -4.35 8.04
CA PHE A 37 -37.54 -5.06 7.67
C PHE A 37 -37.79 -6.57 7.57
N MET A 38 -38.46 -7.15 8.58
CA MET A 38 -38.78 -8.57 8.59
C MET A 38 -39.78 -8.97 7.48
N GLU A 39 -40.85 -8.19 7.28
CA GLU A 39 -41.86 -8.44 6.23
C GLU A 39 -41.28 -8.33 4.82
N THR A 40 -40.40 -7.36 4.60
CA THR A 40 -39.86 -7.03 3.30
C THR A 40 -38.66 -7.91 2.94
N MET A 41 -37.70 -8.10 3.86
CA MET A 41 -36.43 -8.77 3.53
C MET A 41 -36.29 -10.19 4.06
N VAL A 42 -36.89 -10.51 5.21
CA VAL A 42 -36.65 -11.80 5.88
C VAL A 42 -37.72 -12.82 5.51
N LEU A 43 -38.99 -12.55 5.83
CA LEU A 43 -40.12 -13.45 5.62
C LEU A 43 -40.28 -13.99 4.18
N PRO A 44 -40.04 -13.22 3.11
CA PRO A 44 -40.14 -13.73 1.74
C PRO A 44 -39.07 -14.77 1.41
N ASN A 45 -37.90 -14.70 2.07
CA ASN A 45 -36.71 -15.50 1.78
C ASN A 45 -36.54 -16.71 2.73
N ILE A 46 -37.49 -16.95 3.64
CA ILE A 46 -37.52 -18.15 4.49
C ILE A 46 -38.07 -19.33 3.67
N THR A 47 -37.27 -20.38 3.52
CA THR A 47 -37.64 -21.60 2.79
C THR A 47 -38.62 -22.48 3.58
N ASN A 48 -38.43 -22.59 4.91
CA ASN A 48 -39.27 -23.44 5.76
C ASN A 48 -40.59 -22.72 6.15
N PRO A 49 -41.77 -23.27 5.78
CA PRO A 49 -43.05 -22.66 6.09
C PRO A 49 -43.34 -22.57 7.60
N TYR A 50 -42.85 -23.52 8.42
CA TYR A 50 -43.04 -23.48 9.87
C TYR A 50 -42.24 -22.34 10.51
N ASP A 51 -41.00 -22.15 10.08
CA ASP A 51 -40.16 -21.04 10.54
C ASP A 51 -40.73 -19.70 10.11
N LYS A 52 -41.35 -19.65 8.92
CA LYS A 52 -42.01 -18.45 8.40
C LYS A 52 -43.25 -18.06 9.21
N GLU A 53 -44.10 -19.03 9.56
CA GLU A 53 -45.26 -18.75 10.43
C GLU A 53 -44.82 -18.33 11.83
N ARG A 54 -43.84 -19.03 12.43
CA ARG A 54 -43.26 -18.66 13.73
C ARG A 54 -42.68 -17.24 13.72
N ALA A 55 -41.83 -16.92 12.74
CA ALA A 55 -41.22 -15.60 12.64
C ALA A 55 -42.26 -14.49 12.44
N LYS A 56 -43.37 -14.78 11.73
CA LYS A 56 -44.49 -13.87 11.54
C LYS A 56 -45.29 -13.62 12.84
N ASP A 57 -45.50 -14.66 13.64
CA ASP A 57 -46.21 -14.57 14.93
C ASP A 57 -45.38 -13.85 15.99
N GLU A 58 -44.05 -13.92 15.90
CA GLU A 58 -43.11 -13.27 16.82
C GLU A 58 -42.87 -11.78 16.52
N LEU A 59 -43.37 -11.27 15.38
CA LEU A 59 -43.24 -9.85 14.99
C LEU A 59 -43.86 -8.92 16.04
N PRO A 60 -43.28 -7.71 16.22
CA PRO A 60 -43.84 -6.76 17.15
C PRO A 60 -45.18 -6.22 16.62
N GLN A 61 -46.18 -6.15 17.50
CA GLN A 61 -47.44 -5.50 17.14
C GLN A 61 -47.26 -3.98 17.11
N SER A 62 -47.23 -3.42 15.91
CA SER A 62 -47.21 -1.96 15.70
C SER A 62 -48.59 -1.38 16.04
N ALA A 63 -48.84 -1.05 17.30
CA ALA A 63 -50.04 -0.30 17.70
C ALA A 63 -49.68 1.19 17.79
N GLY A 64 -50.43 2.04 17.07
CA GLY A 64 -50.35 3.51 17.18
C GLY A 64 -50.88 4.06 18.52
N GLY A 65 -50.67 3.32 19.62
CA GLY A 65 -51.13 3.68 20.96
C GLY A 65 -50.13 4.56 21.72
N LYS A 66 -50.63 5.30 22.71
CA LYS A 66 -49.85 6.18 23.59
C LYS A 66 -48.99 5.43 24.62
N THR A 67 -49.18 4.12 24.75
CA THR A 67 -48.57 3.26 25.77
C THR A 67 -47.36 2.51 25.22
N ILE A 68 -46.27 2.49 25.98
CA ILE A 68 -45.03 1.79 25.65
C ILE A 68 -45.25 0.28 25.80
N MET A 69 -44.97 -0.46 24.73
CA MET A 69 -45.20 -1.92 24.67
C MET A 69 -43.91 -2.74 24.89
N THR A 70 -42.77 -2.25 24.41
CA THR A 70 -41.48 -2.96 24.53
C THR A 70 -40.87 -2.66 25.89
N THR A 71 -41.06 -3.56 26.85
CA THR A 71 -40.54 -3.41 28.21
C THR A 71 -39.26 -4.19 28.48
N GLU A 72 -38.93 -5.16 27.62
CA GLU A 72 -37.71 -5.97 27.70
C GLU A 72 -37.13 -6.16 26.28
N PRO A 73 -35.79 -6.33 26.14
CA PRO A 73 -35.19 -6.63 24.84
C PRO A 73 -35.77 -7.92 24.26
N LYS A 74 -36.32 -7.86 23.04
CA LYS A 74 -36.92 -9.01 22.38
C LYS A 74 -36.11 -9.39 21.15
N PHE A 75 -35.72 -10.66 21.07
CA PHE A 75 -35.13 -11.23 19.87
C PHE A 75 -36.25 -11.64 18.89
N ILE A 76 -36.12 -11.22 17.65
CA ILE A 76 -37.12 -11.39 16.60
C ILE A 76 -36.39 -11.87 15.34
N PRO A 77 -36.51 -13.15 14.96
CA PRO A 77 -37.18 -14.24 15.70
C PRO A 77 -36.37 -14.69 16.93
N ASN A 78 -37.02 -15.45 17.83
CA ASN A 78 -36.40 -16.00 19.03
C ASN A 78 -35.20 -16.90 18.70
N GLU A 79 -35.25 -17.63 17.60
CA GLU A 79 -34.11 -18.35 17.03
C GLU A 79 -33.72 -17.69 15.71
N ALA A 80 -32.42 -17.60 15.41
CA ALA A 80 -31.97 -17.06 14.14
C ALA A 80 -32.51 -17.92 12.99
N VAL A 81 -33.16 -17.29 12.03
CA VAL A 81 -33.77 -17.99 10.89
C VAL A 81 -32.83 -17.92 9.70
N GLU A 82 -32.64 -19.06 9.05
CA GLU A 82 -31.88 -19.18 7.81
C GLU A 82 -32.72 -18.65 6.63
N ILE A 83 -32.19 -17.64 5.95
CA ILE A 83 -32.72 -17.15 4.68
C ILE A 83 -31.81 -17.59 3.55
N ASN A 84 -32.41 -17.99 2.43
CA ASN A 84 -31.65 -18.27 1.22
C ASN A 84 -31.67 -17.01 0.35
N VAL A 85 -30.50 -16.41 0.20
CA VAL A 85 -30.30 -15.33 -0.77
C VAL A 85 -29.93 -16.00 -2.10
N LYS A 86 -30.41 -15.45 -3.23
CA LYS A 86 -30.05 -15.96 -4.57
C LYS A 86 -28.53 -16.15 -4.68
N ASP A 87 -28.13 -17.20 -5.39
CA ASP A 87 -26.77 -17.79 -5.45
C ASP A 87 -26.39 -18.77 -4.32
N ASN A 88 -27.40 -19.33 -3.65
CA ASN A 88 -27.24 -20.44 -2.70
C ASN A 88 -26.43 -20.05 -1.45
N VAL A 89 -26.39 -18.76 -1.13
CA VAL A 89 -25.78 -18.22 0.09
C VAL A 89 -26.83 -18.30 1.20
N ASN A 90 -26.50 -19.07 2.23
CA ASN A 90 -27.34 -19.21 3.41
C ASN A 90 -26.86 -18.27 4.51
N VAL A 91 -27.76 -17.43 4.99
CA VAL A 91 -27.46 -16.43 6.03
C VAL A 91 -28.46 -16.58 7.16
N ARG A 92 -28.00 -16.52 8.41
CA ARG A 92 -28.89 -16.52 9.58
C ARG A 92 -29.16 -15.09 10.02
N VAL A 93 -30.42 -14.69 10.06
CA VAL A 93 -30.81 -13.32 10.43
C VAL A 93 -31.56 -13.32 11.74
N ARG A 94 -31.21 -12.37 12.61
CA ARG A 94 -31.92 -12.12 13.87
C ARG A 94 -31.85 -10.63 14.21
N VAL A 95 -32.99 -10.07 14.58
CA VAL A 95 -33.10 -8.66 14.98
C VAL A 95 -33.37 -8.59 16.48
N VAL A 96 -32.79 -7.61 17.16
CA VAL A 96 -33.08 -7.32 18.56
C VAL A 96 -33.85 -6.00 18.63
N ASP A 97 -35.07 -6.03 19.14
CA ASP A 97 -35.79 -4.82 19.56
C ASP A 97 -35.31 -4.45 20.97
N CYS A 98 -34.43 -3.46 21.07
CA CYS A 98 -33.96 -2.98 22.36
C CYS A 98 -34.98 -2.02 22.98
N VAL A 99 -34.96 -1.95 24.32
CA VAL A 99 -35.87 -1.05 25.04
C VAL A 99 -35.52 0.39 24.68
N GLY A 100 -36.54 1.21 24.45
CA GLY A 100 -36.32 2.60 24.07
C GLY A 100 -35.83 3.45 25.23
N TYR A 101 -34.92 4.37 24.94
CA TYR A 101 -34.49 5.38 25.91
C TYR A 101 -35.65 6.36 26.16
N THR A 102 -35.83 6.73 27.42
CA THR A 102 -36.94 7.57 27.88
C THR A 102 -36.85 8.98 27.29
N VAL A 103 -38.01 9.59 27.08
CA VAL A 103 -38.17 10.93 26.51
C VAL A 103 -39.22 11.69 27.31
N ASP A 104 -38.97 12.96 27.59
CA ASP A 104 -39.87 13.81 28.39
C ASP A 104 -41.29 13.89 27.80
N GLY A 105 -42.27 13.34 28.53
CA GLY A 105 -43.67 13.28 28.14
C GLY A 105 -44.12 11.97 27.46
N ALA A 106 -43.30 10.91 27.50
CA ALA A 106 -43.76 9.56 27.17
C ALA A 106 -44.44 8.90 28.38
N LEU A 107 -45.71 8.50 28.24
CA LEU A 107 -46.49 7.85 29.29
C LEU A 107 -46.14 6.35 29.38
N GLY A 108 -45.79 5.85 30.58
CA GLY A 108 -45.58 4.42 30.83
C GLY A 108 -44.51 4.00 31.85
N TYR A 109 -43.71 4.95 32.39
CA TYR A 109 -42.63 4.66 33.35
C TYR A 109 -42.90 5.11 34.80
N GLU A 110 -43.84 6.03 34.99
CA GLU A 110 -44.26 6.54 36.30
C GLU A 110 -45.64 5.98 36.65
N GLU A 111 -45.76 5.35 37.83
CA GLU A 111 -47.03 5.07 38.49
C GLU A 111 -47.33 6.20 39.48
N ASP A 112 -48.57 6.35 39.96
CA ASP A 112 -48.98 7.44 40.87
C ASP A 112 -48.15 7.51 42.19
N GLU A 113 -47.38 6.46 42.53
CA GLU A 113 -46.54 6.36 43.74
C GLU A 113 -45.02 6.38 43.48
N GLY A 114 -44.55 6.57 42.23
CA GLY A 114 -43.11 6.67 41.90
C GLY A 114 -42.68 5.86 40.67
N PRO A 115 -41.36 5.75 40.42
CA PRO A 115 -40.84 4.98 39.29
C PRO A 115 -41.16 3.49 39.45
N ARG A 116 -41.70 2.87 38.40
CA ARG A 116 -42.03 1.44 38.39
C ARG A 116 -40.78 0.61 38.67
N MET A 117 -40.83 -0.29 39.66
CA MET A 117 -39.71 -1.16 40.04
C MET A 117 -39.86 -2.55 39.39
N VAL A 118 -38.74 -3.15 38.99
CA VAL A 118 -38.72 -4.51 38.41
C VAL A 118 -37.58 -5.35 38.97
N LEU A 119 -37.83 -6.65 39.11
CA LEU A 119 -36.79 -7.63 39.38
C LEU A 119 -36.24 -8.13 38.04
N THR A 120 -34.92 -8.09 37.87
CA THR A 120 -34.28 -8.56 36.63
C THR A 120 -33.30 -9.69 36.93
N PRO A 121 -32.96 -10.54 35.94
CA PRO A 121 -31.93 -11.57 36.12
C PRO A 121 -30.52 -11.01 36.37
N TRP A 122 -30.32 -9.69 36.19
CA TRP A 122 -29.02 -9.04 36.25
C TRP A 122 -28.71 -8.41 37.60
N PHE A 123 -29.71 -8.28 38.48
CA PHE A 123 -29.58 -7.65 39.79
C PHE A 123 -30.31 -8.46 40.86
N GLU A 124 -29.71 -8.56 42.05
CA GLU A 124 -30.30 -9.30 43.18
C GLU A 124 -31.46 -8.54 43.86
N ASN A 125 -31.57 -7.23 43.62
CA ASN A 125 -32.59 -6.36 44.20
C ASN A 125 -33.48 -5.74 43.12
N GLU A 126 -34.70 -5.34 43.48
CA GLU A 126 -35.57 -4.56 42.60
C GLU A 126 -34.90 -3.23 42.24
N ILE A 127 -34.82 -2.94 40.95
CA ILE A 127 -34.25 -1.70 40.42
C ILE A 127 -35.32 -0.94 39.63
N PRO A 128 -35.19 0.39 39.46
CA PRO A 128 -36.09 1.15 38.61
C PRO A 128 -36.15 0.55 37.20
N PHE A 129 -37.35 0.44 36.65
CA PHE A 129 -37.61 -0.15 35.35
C PHE A 129 -36.79 0.50 34.22
N GLN A 130 -36.56 1.81 34.31
CA GLN A 130 -35.69 2.53 33.40
C GLN A 130 -34.23 2.04 33.45
N GLU A 131 -33.68 1.84 34.64
CA GLU A 131 -32.31 1.37 34.83
C GLU A 131 -32.15 -0.09 34.37
N ALA A 132 -33.15 -0.94 34.66
CA ALA A 132 -33.21 -2.32 34.17
C ALA A 132 -33.19 -2.40 32.63
N ALA A 133 -34.01 -1.58 31.98
CA ALA A 133 -34.10 -1.51 30.53
C ALA A 133 -32.79 -1.02 29.88
N GLU A 134 -32.14 -0.02 30.49
CA GLU A 134 -30.87 0.52 30.03
C GLU A 134 -29.73 -0.50 30.16
N VAL A 135 -29.60 -1.17 31.30
CA VAL A 135 -28.56 -2.20 31.53
C VAL A 135 -28.78 -3.42 30.63
N GLY A 136 -30.03 -3.88 30.49
CA GLY A 136 -30.37 -4.97 29.58
C GLY A 136 -30.03 -4.64 28.13
N THR A 137 -30.41 -3.43 27.67
CA THR A 137 -30.10 -2.95 26.32
C THR A 137 -28.59 -2.89 26.08
N ARG A 138 -27.82 -2.32 27.02
CA ARG A 138 -26.36 -2.23 26.92
C ARG A 138 -25.70 -3.61 26.83
N LYS A 139 -26.14 -4.59 27.62
CA LYS A 139 -25.61 -5.96 27.55
C LYS A 139 -25.93 -6.63 26.22
N VAL A 140 -27.18 -6.54 25.74
CA VAL A 140 -27.55 -7.18 24.46
C VAL A 140 -26.84 -6.54 23.27
N ILE A 141 -26.65 -5.22 23.27
CA ILE A 141 -25.85 -4.55 22.25
C ILE A 141 -24.40 -5.03 22.33
N THR A 142 -23.80 -5.04 23.53
CA THR A 142 -22.39 -5.44 23.74
C THR A 142 -22.12 -6.91 23.38
N GLU A 143 -22.99 -7.83 23.79
CA GLU A 143 -22.73 -9.27 23.73
C GLU A 143 -23.30 -9.94 22.48
N HIS A 144 -24.34 -9.38 21.86
CA HIS A 144 -25.12 -10.10 20.85
C HIS A 144 -25.41 -9.34 19.55
N SER A 145 -25.14 -8.04 19.48
CA SER A 145 -25.36 -7.27 18.24
C SER A 145 -24.08 -7.15 17.43
N THR A 146 -24.15 -7.52 16.14
CA THR A 146 -23.08 -7.33 15.15
C THR A 146 -23.16 -5.95 14.49
N ILE A 147 -24.38 -5.41 14.34
CA ILE A 147 -24.68 -4.11 13.73
C ILE A 147 -25.61 -3.34 14.68
N GLY A 148 -25.31 -2.07 14.95
CA GLY A 148 -26.22 -1.16 15.68
C GLY A 148 -27.02 -0.27 14.73
N LEU A 149 -28.34 -0.18 14.90
CA LEU A 149 -29.18 0.79 14.21
C LEU A 149 -29.86 1.70 15.22
N VAL A 150 -29.54 2.99 15.20
CA VAL A 150 -30.17 4.00 16.06
C VAL A 150 -31.36 4.59 15.32
N VAL A 151 -32.59 4.34 15.77
CA VAL A 151 -33.79 4.94 15.16
C VAL A 151 -34.18 6.18 15.95
N THR A 152 -34.06 7.33 15.31
CA THR A 152 -34.49 8.64 15.81
C THR A 152 -35.58 9.23 14.91
N THR A 153 -36.08 10.43 15.20
CA THR A 153 -37.14 11.08 14.42
C THR A 153 -36.97 12.60 14.31
N ASP A 154 -37.50 13.18 13.23
CA ASP A 154 -37.69 14.62 13.08
C ASP A 154 -38.98 15.14 13.75
N GLY A 155 -39.73 14.26 14.42
CA GLY A 155 -41.00 14.59 15.08
C GLY A 155 -42.21 14.56 14.15
N THR A 156 -42.04 14.27 12.85
CA THR A 156 -43.18 14.25 11.90
C THR A 156 -44.03 12.98 12.00
N VAL A 157 -43.44 11.90 12.53
CA VAL A 157 -44.10 10.59 12.70
C VAL A 157 -44.67 10.39 14.10
N THR A 158 -44.51 11.36 15.00
CA THR A 158 -44.94 11.30 16.39
C THR A 158 -45.73 12.56 16.78
N GLU A 159 -46.39 12.53 17.94
CA GLU A 159 -47.06 13.70 18.51
C GLU A 159 -46.09 14.60 19.31
N LEU A 160 -44.81 14.23 19.40
CA LEU A 160 -43.79 14.91 20.20
C LEU A 160 -42.87 15.71 19.28
N SER A 161 -42.51 16.93 19.71
CA SER A 161 -41.53 17.73 18.99
C SER A 161 -40.15 17.08 19.01
N ARG A 162 -39.35 17.34 17.97
CA ARG A 162 -37.98 16.86 17.85
C ARG A 162 -37.13 17.17 19.09
N ASP A 163 -37.28 18.35 19.68
CA ASP A 163 -36.46 18.83 20.80
C ASP A 163 -36.47 17.87 21.99
N LYS A 164 -37.57 17.14 22.19
CA LYS A 164 -37.70 16.15 23.26
C LYS A 164 -36.78 14.95 23.06
N TYR A 165 -36.45 14.62 21.82
CA TYR A 165 -35.65 13.45 21.48
C TYR A 165 -34.14 13.70 21.54
N LEU A 166 -33.69 14.96 21.52
CA LEU A 166 -32.26 15.31 21.39
C LEU A 166 -31.39 14.72 22.51
N ALA A 167 -31.83 14.83 23.77
CA ALA A 167 -31.07 14.33 24.91
C ALA A 167 -30.92 12.80 24.88
N ALA A 168 -31.99 12.09 24.51
CA ALA A 168 -31.97 10.63 24.38
C ALA A 168 -31.16 10.18 23.15
N GLU A 169 -31.26 10.91 22.02
CA GLU A 169 -30.48 10.68 20.80
C GLU A 169 -28.97 10.79 21.07
N GLU A 170 -28.53 11.90 21.67
CA GLU A 170 -27.12 12.16 21.99
C GLU A 170 -26.55 11.10 22.95
N ARG A 171 -27.32 10.72 23.96
CA ARG A 171 -26.93 9.69 24.92
C ARG A 171 -26.72 8.33 24.26
N VAL A 172 -27.68 7.87 23.43
CA VAL A 172 -27.59 6.56 22.74
C VAL A 172 -26.39 6.52 21.81
N ILE A 173 -26.17 7.57 21.03
CA ILE A 173 -25.05 7.67 20.10
C ILE A 173 -23.71 7.64 20.86
N THR A 174 -23.62 8.36 21.98
CA THR A 174 -22.41 8.37 22.82
C THR A 174 -22.11 6.98 23.38
N GLU A 175 -23.12 6.29 23.93
CA GLU A 175 -22.95 4.93 24.46
C GLU A 175 -22.51 3.95 23.36
N LEU A 176 -23.05 4.04 22.14
CA LEU A 176 -22.62 3.19 21.02
C LEU A 176 -21.19 3.47 20.56
N LYS A 177 -20.77 4.74 20.57
CA LYS A 177 -19.38 5.13 20.26
C LYS A 177 -18.40 4.56 21.28
N GLU A 178 -18.75 4.58 22.57
CA GLU A 178 -17.93 3.98 23.63
C GLU A 178 -17.78 2.46 23.46
N LEU A 179 -18.82 1.79 22.94
CA LEU A 179 -18.80 0.35 22.64
C LEU A 179 -17.98 -0.02 21.40
N GLN A 180 -17.52 0.96 20.60
CA GLN A 180 -16.76 0.76 19.37
C GLN A 180 -17.42 -0.21 18.36
N LYS A 181 -18.76 -0.28 18.37
CA LYS A 181 -19.51 -1.11 17.42
C LYS A 181 -19.89 -0.28 16.20
N PRO A 182 -19.91 -0.88 14.99
CA PRO A 182 -20.42 -0.19 13.82
C PRO A 182 -21.91 0.10 14.00
N PHE A 183 -22.30 1.36 13.84
CA PHE A 183 -23.69 1.75 13.91
C PHE A 183 -24.06 2.85 12.93
N LEU A 184 -25.35 2.88 12.60
CA LEU A 184 -25.95 3.82 11.66
C LEU A 184 -27.13 4.51 12.34
N VAL A 185 -27.37 5.78 12.04
CA VAL A 185 -28.56 6.50 12.50
C VAL A 185 -29.63 6.49 11.40
N ILE A 186 -30.82 6.02 11.75
CA ILE A 186 -32.01 6.06 10.91
C ILE A 186 -32.88 7.21 11.41
N LEU A 187 -33.02 8.24 10.58
CA LEU A 187 -33.92 9.36 10.85
C LEU A 187 -35.30 9.04 10.28
N ASN A 188 -36.21 8.59 11.15
CA ASN A 188 -37.58 8.29 10.77
C ASN A 188 -38.40 9.57 10.55
N THR A 189 -38.88 9.74 9.33
CA THR A 189 -39.61 10.93 8.85
C THR A 189 -40.69 10.57 7.84
N SER A 190 -41.79 11.31 7.85
CA SER A 190 -42.81 11.22 6.80
C SER A 190 -42.42 11.92 5.49
N LYS A 191 -41.29 12.66 5.48
CA LYS A 191 -40.82 13.44 4.32
C LYS A 191 -39.32 13.26 4.06
N PRO A 192 -38.85 12.05 3.69
CA PRO A 192 -37.40 11.78 3.51
C PRO A 192 -36.70 12.71 2.52
N ASN A 193 -37.43 13.17 1.49
CA ASN A 193 -36.88 14.00 0.40
C ASN A 193 -37.04 15.52 0.62
N ALA A 194 -37.61 15.95 1.74
CA ALA A 194 -37.78 17.37 2.03
C ALA A 194 -36.44 18.07 2.29
N LYS A 195 -36.37 19.36 1.97
CA LYS A 195 -35.15 20.16 2.15
C LYS A 195 -34.78 20.26 3.63
N GLU A 196 -35.76 20.48 4.51
CA GLU A 196 -35.54 20.60 5.95
C GLU A 196 -34.94 19.31 6.53
N THR A 197 -35.39 18.14 6.04
CA THR A 197 -34.87 16.84 6.44
C THR A 197 -33.41 16.65 6.02
N ARG A 198 -33.04 17.06 4.81
CA ARG A 198 -31.64 16.95 4.34
C ARG A 198 -30.70 17.86 5.10
N GLU A 199 -31.14 19.08 5.42
CA GLU A 199 -30.38 20.00 6.28
C GLU A 199 -30.17 19.40 7.67
N LEU A 200 -31.18 18.68 8.18
CA LEU A 200 -31.11 18.01 9.46
C LEU A 200 -30.17 16.81 9.46
N VAL A 201 -30.19 16.00 8.40
CA VAL A 201 -29.25 14.91 8.17
C VAL A 201 -27.81 15.44 8.20
N ALA A 202 -27.49 16.44 7.37
CA ALA A 202 -26.15 17.02 7.33
C ALA A 202 -25.69 17.58 8.69
N LYS A 203 -26.62 18.19 9.45
CA LYS A 203 -26.33 18.66 10.81
C LYS A 203 -25.99 17.49 11.74
N LEU A 204 -26.74 16.40 11.70
CA LEU A 204 -26.52 15.23 12.56
C LEU A 204 -25.24 14.49 12.18
N GLU A 205 -24.98 14.31 10.89
CA GLU A 205 -23.74 13.72 10.38
C GLU A 205 -22.53 14.52 10.84
N GLY A 206 -22.56 15.86 10.72
CA GLY A 206 -21.48 16.72 11.19
C GLY A 206 -21.33 16.76 12.72
N THR A 207 -22.42 16.63 13.47
CA THR A 207 -22.39 16.66 14.95
C THR A 207 -21.89 15.33 15.51
N TYR A 208 -22.36 14.23 14.95
CA TYR A 208 -22.14 12.89 15.49
C TYR A 208 -21.09 12.08 14.73
N ASP A 209 -20.54 12.54 13.60
CA ASP A 209 -19.55 11.80 12.81
C ASP A 209 -19.99 10.36 12.49
N VAL A 210 -21.29 10.23 12.18
CA VAL A 210 -21.93 8.96 11.83
C VAL A 210 -22.96 9.20 10.72
N PRO A 211 -23.16 8.21 9.84
CA PRO A 211 -24.12 8.34 8.76
C PRO A 211 -25.55 8.45 9.28
N VAL A 212 -26.34 9.32 8.64
CA VAL A 212 -27.75 9.48 8.97
C VAL A 212 -28.61 9.27 7.73
N ILE A 213 -29.44 8.22 7.74
CA ILE A 213 -30.32 7.89 6.62
C ILE A 213 -31.75 8.34 6.92
N PRO A 214 -32.30 9.30 6.16
CA PRO A 214 -33.70 9.69 6.28
C PRO A 214 -34.59 8.67 5.57
N VAL A 215 -35.51 8.03 6.29
CA VAL A 215 -36.48 7.07 5.72
C VAL A 215 -37.84 7.21 6.38
N ASP A 216 -38.89 6.82 5.65
CA ASP A 216 -40.20 6.58 6.25
C ASP A 216 -40.27 5.11 6.68
N CYS A 217 -40.11 4.85 7.98
CA CYS A 217 -40.12 3.49 8.50
C CYS A 217 -41.43 2.74 8.23
N ALA A 218 -42.55 3.44 8.00
CA ALA A 218 -43.84 2.81 7.69
C ALA A 218 -43.95 2.38 6.22
N GLN A 219 -43.18 3.02 5.33
CA GLN A 219 -43.15 2.81 3.88
C GLN A 219 -41.78 2.35 3.36
N LEU A 220 -41.02 1.60 4.16
CA LEU A 220 -39.71 1.07 3.74
C LEU A 220 -39.84 0.17 2.50
N SER A 221 -39.16 0.56 1.44
CA SER A 221 -38.99 -0.25 0.23
C SER A 221 -37.79 -1.19 0.35
N HIS A 222 -37.66 -2.14 -0.57
CA HIS A 222 -36.43 -2.95 -0.69
C HIS A 222 -35.19 -2.07 -0.87
N ASP A 223 -35.30 -1.03 -1.69
CA ASP A 223 -34.17 -0.18 -2.07
C ASP A 223 -33.67 0.64 -0.87
N ASP A 224 -34.58 1.10 -0.02
CA ASP A 224 -34.21 1.78 1.24
C ASP A 224 -33.44 0.84 2.17
N ILE A 225 -33.89 -0.41 2.30
CA ILE A 225 -33.22 -1.39 3.17
C ILE A 225 -31.86 -1.79 2.61
N TYR A 226 -31.74 -1.95 1.28
CA TYR A 226 -30.44 -2.18 0.65
C TYR A 226 -29.49 -1.01 0.87
N GLY A 227 -29.96 0.22 0.75
CA GLY A 227 -29.16 1.41 1.07
C GLY A 227 -28.69 1.42 2.53
N ILE A 228 -29.58 1.13 3.49
CA ILE A 228 -29.24 1.03 4.92
C ILE A 228 -28.14 -0.01 5.15
N LEU A 229 -28.31 -1.21 4.61
CA LEU A 229 -27.34 -2.29 4.79
C LEU A 229 -26.00 -1.98 4.11
N GLN A 230 -26.00 -1.24 3.00
CA GLN A 230 -24.79 -0.80 2.32
C GLN A 230 -24.01 0.23 3.13
N GLU A 231 -24.70 1.24 3.68
CA GLU A 231 -24.05 2.21 4.56
C GLU A 231 -23.52 1.56 5.84
N VAL A 232 -24.21 0.54 6.35
CA VAL A 232 -23.72 -0.28 7.46
C VAL A 232 -22.40 -0.98 7.11
N LEU A 233 -22.23 -1.51 5.90
CA LEU A 233 -20.97 -2.14 5.47
C LEU A 233 -19.78 -1.18 5.52
N TYR A 234 -19.98 0.09 5.14
CA TYR A 234 -18.94 1.11 5.19
C TYR A 234 -18.50 1.49 6.62
N GLU A 235 -19.37 1.26 7.61
CA GLU A 235 -19.06 1.51 9.03
C GLU A 235 -18.30 0.35 9.69
N PHE A 236 -18.17 -0.82 9.04
CA PHE A 236 -17.35 -1.89 9.59
C PHE A 236 -15.88 -1.48 9.65
N PRO A 237 -15.15 -1.97 10.67
CA PRO A 237 -13.73 -1.70 10.79
C PRO A 237 -12.97 -2.25 9.59
N VAL A 238 -12.00 -1.48 9.09
CA VAL A 238 -11.09 -1.97 8.05
C VAL A 238 -10.16 -3.03 8.65
N ARG A 239 -9.93 -4.12 7.93
CA ARG A 239 -8.99 -5.18 8.36
C ARG A 239 -7.63 -4.97 7.71
N GLU A 240 -7.62 -4.60 6.44
CA GLU A 240 -6.41 -4.48 5.65
C GLU A 240 -6.53 -3.31 4.67
N VAL A 241 -5.47 -2.50 4.59
CA VAL A 241 -5.35 -1.40 3.63
C VAL A 241 -4.05 -1.62 2.87
N ASN A 242 -4.18 -1.98 1.60
CA ASN A 242 -3.07 -2.23 0.71
C ASN A 242 -2.82 -1.01 -0.16
N ILE A 243 -1.73 -0.29 0.11
CA ILE A 243 -1.34 0.88 -0.67
C ILE A 243 -0.16 0.49 -1.55
N THR A 244 -0.39 0.48 -2.86
CA THR A 244 0.62 0.16 -3.87
C THR A 244 1.35 1.42 -4.27
N LEU A 245 2.67 1.42 -4.08
CA LEU A 245 3.53 2.50 -4.52
C LEU A 245 3.92 2.31 -6.00
N PRO A 246 4.34 3.39 -6.69
CA PRO A 246 4.89 3.26 -8.04
C PRO A 246 6.10 2.32 -8.01
N LYS A 247 6.09 1.27 -8.83
CA LYS A 247 7.12 0.22 -8.82
C LYS A 247 8.56 0.74 -8.90
N TRP A 248 8.79 1.79 -9.69
CA TRP A 248 10.13 2.38 -9.82
C TRP A 248 10.59 3.12 -8.55
N VAL A 249 9.66 3.62 -7.73
CA VAL A 249 9.97 4.22 -6.41
C VAL A 249 10.38 3.12 -5.43
N GLU A 250 9.80 1.92 -5.54
CA GLU A 250 10.17 0.77 -4.70
C GLU A 250 11.60 0.26 -4.96
N GLU A 251 12.10 0.44 -6.18
CA GLU A 251 13.48 0.13 -6.58
C GLU A 251 14.51 1.15 -6.05
N LEU A 252 14.08 2.30 -5.53
CA LEU A 252 14.99 3.27 -4.91
C LEU A 252 15.49 2.77 -3.56
N ASP A 253 16.71 3.16 -3.18
CA ASP A 253 17.25 2.88 -1.85
C ASP A 253 16.31 3.39 -0.75
N LYS A 254 16.26 2.67 0.38
CA LYS A 254 15.39 3.02 1.52
C LYS A 254 15.62 4.42 2.06
N ASP A 255 16.86 4.91 1.96
CA ASP A 255 17.25 6.24 2.42
C ASP A 255 16.99 7.34 1.38
N HIS A 256 16.52 6.99 0.18
CA HIS A 256 16.23 7.96 -0.87
C HIS A 256 15.06 8.87 -0.48
N TRP A 257 15.23 10.18 -0.63
CA TRP A 257 14.29 11.20 -0.18
C TRP A 257 12.87 11.00 -0.72
N LEU A 258 12.73 10.62 -1.99
CA LEU A 258 11.42 10.42 -2.62
C LEU A 258 10.70 9.20 -2.04
N ARG A 259 11.41 8.11 -1.80
CA ARG A 259 10.86 6.90 -1.19
C ARG A 259 10.37 7.20 0.24
N GLN A 260 11.18 7.92 1.03
CA GLN A 260 10.79 8.36 2.36
C GLN A 260 9.56 9.26 2.35
N LYS A 261 9.38 10.11 1.34
CA LYS A 261 8.17 10.93 1.19
C LYS A 261 6.92 10.08 0.96
N PHE A 262 6.98 9.10 0.06
CA PHE A 262 5.86 8.17 -0.19
C PHE A 262 5.53 7.35 1.05
N GLU A 263 6.53 6.70 1.65
CA GLU A 263 6.34 5.90 2.88
C GLU A 263 5.83 6.76 4.04
N GLY A 264 6.30 8.01 4.16
CA GLY A 264 5.81 8.97 5.15
C GLY A 264 4.34 9.37 4.93
N ALA A 265 3.94 9.66 3.69
CA ALA A 265 2.56 9.97 3.34
C ALA A 265 1.62 8.80 3.68
N VAL A 266 2.01 7.58 3.30
CA VAL A 266 1.28 6.34 3.63
C VAL A 266 1.13 6.18 5.14
N ASN A 267 2.23 6.30 5.90
CA ASN A 267 2.20 6.14 7.36
C ASN A 267 1.30 7.16 8.06
N ASN A 268 1.21 8.40 7.57
CA ASN A 268 0.34 9.41 8.17
C ASN A 268 -1.14 9.10 7.98
N VAL A 269 -1.49 8.56 6.81
CA VAL A 269 -2.89 8.29 6.44
C VAL A 269 -3.40 7.02 7.11
N VAL A 270 -2.60 5.95 7.13
CA VAL A 270 -2.96 4.67 7.77
C VAL A 270 -3.27 4.81 9.27
N GLN A 271 -2.71 5.82 9.96
CA GLN A 271 -2.91 6.03 11.40
C GLN A 271 -4.36 6.33 11.82
N TYR A 272 -5.15 6.96 10.95
CA TYR A 272 -6.52 7.36 11.29
C TYR A 272 -7.60 6.53 10.62
N ILE A 273 -7.25 5.67 9.64
CA ILE A 273 -8.22 4.80 8.98
C ILE A 273 -8.69 3.76 9.99
N ARG A 274 -9.97 3.83 10.36
CA ARG A 274 -10.60 2.85 11.25
C ARG A 274 -11.70 2.07 10.54
N ARG A 275 -12.42 2.73 9.64
CA ARG A 275 -13.59 2.22 8.92
C ARG A 275 -13.36 2.27 7.42
N LEU A 276 -14.12 1.49 6.66
CA LEU A 276 -14.04 1.50 5.19
C LEU A 276 -14.39 2.86 4.60
N ARG A 277 -15.28 3.62 5.25
CA ARG A 277 -15.58 5.01 4.86
C ARG A 277 -14.38 5.95 4.96
N ASP A 278 -13.45 5.71 5.88
CA ASP A 278 -12.29 6.59 6.07
C ASP A 278 -11.33 6.53 4.86
N ILE A 279 -11.50 5.54 3.96
CA ILE A 279 -10.70 5.35 2.75
C ILE A 279 -10.88 6.51 1.76
N ASP A 280 -12.08 7.06 1.61
CA ASP A 280 -12.31 8.18 0.68
C ASP A 280 -11.50 9.41 1.12
N ARG A 281 -11.51 9.70 2.41
CA ARG A 281 -10.68 10.77 3.00
C ARG A 281 -9.19 10.49 2.85
N ALA A 282 -8.78 9.23 3.04
CA ALA A 282 -7.41 8.80 2.84
C ALA A 282 -6.93 9.07 1.40
N ILE A 283 -7.76 8.78 0.40
CA ILE A 283 -7.46 9.03 -1.01
C ILE A 283 -7.32 10.53 -1.29
N ASP A 284 -8.21 11.36 -0.75
CA ASP A 284 -8.14 12.81 -0.90
C ASP A 284 -6.85 13.38 -0.27
N ASP A 285 -6.50 12.94 0.95
CA ASP A 285 -5.28 13.38 1.64
C ASP A 285 -4.01 12.93 0.88
N LEU A 286 -3.98 11.70 0.36
CA LEU A 286 -2.86 11.19 -0.44
C LEU A 286 -2.73 11.92 -1.79
N SER A 287 -3.85 12.26 -2.42
CA SER A 287 -3.89 13.04 -3.66
C SER A 287 -3.39 14.48 -3.47
N GLY A 288 -3.43 15.01 -2.24
CA GLY A 288 -2.97 16.36 -1.92
C GLY A 288 -1.45 16.56 -1.95
N TYR A 289 -0.65 15.49 -2.03
CA TYR A 289 0.81 15.59 -2.03
C TYR A 289 1.37 16.02 -3.40
N ASP A 290 2.34 16.94 -3.36
CA ASP A 290 2.93 17.56 -4.56
C ASP A 290 3.71 16.59 -5.47
N PHE A 291 4.15 15.45 -4.93
CA PHE A 291 4.88 14.40 -5.63
C PHE A 291 3.98 13.28 -6.18
N VAL A 292 2.69 13.30 -5.85
CA VAL A 292 1.68 12.35 -6.31
C VAL A 292 0.96 12.95 -7.52
N ALA A 293 0.75 12.14 -8.54
CA ALA A 293 -0.03 12.52 -9.73
C ALA A 293 -1.48 12.09 -9.60
N ASP A 294 -1.71 10.88 -9.08
CA ASP A 294 -3.04 10.31 -8.94
C ASP A 294 -3.06 9.25 -7.82
N VAL A 295 -4.22 9.08 -7.20
CA VAL A 295 -4.50 8.05 -6.21
C VAL A 295 -5.85 7.44 -6.52
N ILE A 296 -5.87 6.15 -6.80
CA ILE A 296 -7.06 5.45 -7.25
C ILE A 296 -7.40 4.34 -6.26
N LEU A 297 -8.67 4.22 -5.88
CA LEU A 297 -9.19 3.01 -5.27
C LEU A 297 -9.30 1.94 -6.35
N HIS A 298 -8.33 1.03 -6.41
CA HIS A 298 -8.30 -0.04 -7.39
C HIS A 298 -9.37 -1.10 -7.10
N ASP A 299 -9.52 -1.48 -5.83
CA ASP A 299 -10.50 -2.47 -5.39
C ASP A 299 -10.92 -2.26 -3.93
N MET A 300 -12.13 -2.68 -3.59
CA MET A 300 -12.64 -2.64 -2.22
C MET A 300 -13.55 -3.84 -1.96
N ASP A 301 -13.11 -4.69 -1.03
CA ASP A 301 -13.86 -5.84 -0.54
C ASP A 301 -14.53 -5.46 0.79
N LEU A 302 -15.84 -5.20 0.74
CA LEU A 302 -16.63 -4.85 1.91
C LEU A 302 -16.77 -6.04 2.89
N GLY A 303 -16.82 -7.26 2.37
CA GLY A 303 -17.01 -8.51 3.11
C GLY A 303 -15.78 -8.89 3.95
N ASN A 304 -14.58 -8.74 3.38
CA ASN A 304 -13.34 -8.99 4.10
C ASN A 304 -12.76 -7.73 4.76
N GLY A 305 -13.20 -6.55 4.35
CA GLY A 305 -12.70 -5.28 4.87
C GLY A 305 -11.32 -4.92 4.34
N ILE A 306 -11.11 -5.20 3.06
CA ILE A 306 -9.84 -4.97 2.37
C ILE A 306 -10.04 -3.83 1.39
N ALA A 307 -9.17 -2.82 1.46
CA ALA A 307 -9.13 -1.75 0.48
C ALA A 307 -7.78 -1.76 -0.24
N VAL A 308 -7.79 -1.65 -1.57
CA VAL A 308 -6.59 -1.60 -2.40
C VAL A 308 -6.52 -0.23 -3.06
N ILE A 309 -5.51 0.55 -2.66
CA ILE A 309 -5.25 1.89 -3.16
C ILE A 309 -3.98 1.85 -4.00
N GLU A 310 -4.01 2.46 -5.18
CA GLU A 310 -2.86 2.59 -6.06
C GLU A 310 -2.42 4.05 -6.15
N MET A 311 -1.15 4.32 -5.86
CA MET A 311 -0.56 5.64 -5.96
C MET A 311 0.31 5.76 -7.21
N THR A 312 0.17 6.86 -7.93
CA THR A 312 0.99 7.20 -9.09
C THR A 312 1.89 8.39 -8.77
N ALA A 313 3.20 8.26 -9.01
CA ALA A 313 4.14 9.38 -8.90
C ALA A 313 4.04 10.27 -10.14
N ARG A 314 4.34 11.56 -9.96
CA ARG A 314 4.46 12.47 -11.10
C ARG A 314 5.59 12.05 -12.04
N THR A 315 5.30 12.18 -13.34
CA THR A 315 6.19 11.75 -14.42
C THR A 315 7.49 12.55 -14.46
N ASP A 316 7.48 13.83 -14.08
CA ASP A 316 8.69 14.66 -14.05
C ASP A 316 9.69 14.22 -12.98
N LEU A 317 9.20 13.66 -11.86
CA LEU A 317 10.06 13.14 -10.79
C LEU A 317 10.85 11.92 -11.23
N PHE A 318 10.28 11.05 -12.07
CA PHE A 318 10.98 9.87 -12.58
C PHE A 318 12.26 10.26 -13.32
N TYR A 319 12.19 11.25 -14.21
CA TYR A 319 13.35 11.70 -14.95
C TYR A 319 14.35 12.45 -14.07
N GLY A 320 13.87 13.29 -13.14
CA GLY A 320 14.74 13.97 -12.18
C GLY A 320 15.53 13.01 -11.29
N VAL A 321 14.90 11.94 -10.81
CA VAL A 321 15.57 10.91 -10.01
C VAL A 321 16.56 10.10 -10.84
N LEU A 322 16.23 9.76 -12.10
CA LEU A 322 17.19 9.10 -12.99
C LEU A 322 18.43 9.96 -13.27
N GLU A 323 18.25 11.26 -13.47
CA GLU A 323 19.36 12.20 -13.65
C GLU A 323 20.22 12.30 -12.37
N GLU A 324 19.60 12.34 -11.18
CA GLU A 324 20.28 12.31 -9.89
C GLU A 324 21.13 11.05 -9.71
N LEU A 325 20.58 9.86 -9.99
CA LEU A 325 21.25 8.57 -9.76
C LEU A 325 22.34 8.27 -10.79
N THR A 326 22.13 8.66 -12.05
CA THR A 326 23.02 8.28 -13.15
C THR A 326 24.00 9.38 -13.55
N GLY A 327 23.72 10.64 -13.18
CA GLY A 327 24.45 11.81 -13.63
C GLY A 327 24.24 12.16 -15.12
N PHE A 328 23.35 11.45 -15.83
CA PHE A 328 23.00 11.76 -17.21
C PHE A 328 21.81 12.71 -17.29
N THR A 329 21.86 13.69 -18.17
CA THR A 329 20.73 14.60 -18.41
C THR A 329 19.58 13.87 -19.13
N ILE A 330 18.48 13.63 -18.41
CA ILE A 330 17.32 12.90 -18.92
C ILE A 330 16.11 13.83 -18.84
N THR A 331 15.66 14.33 -19.99
CA THR A 331 14.51 15.25 -20.07
C THR A 331 13.21 14.54 -20.47
N GLY A 332 13.27 13.24 -20.78
CA GLY A 332 12.10 12.45 -21.19
C GLY A 332 12.45 11.10 -21.82
N GLU A 333 11.42 10.41 -22.31
CA GLU A 333 11.52 9.05 -22.88
C GLU A 333 12.52 8.94 -24.05
N HIS A 334 12.58 9.97 -24.90
CA HIS A 334 13.48 10.01 -26.05
C HIS A 334 14.96 10.02 -25.65
N HIS A 335 15.33 10.72 -24.57
CA HIS A 335 16.69 10.67 -24.01
C HIS A 335 16.97 9.30 -23.39
N LEU A 336 16.01 8.75 -22.64
CA LEU A 336 16.16 7.43 -22.03
C LEU A 336 16.40 6.34 -23.09
N LEU A 337 15.63 6.34 -24.18
CA LEU A 337 15.79 5.37 -25.27
C LEU A 337 17.17 5.47 -25.94
N ARG A 338 17.63 6.71 -26.17
CA ARG A 338 18.96 6.96 -26.74
C ARG A 338 20.06 6.47 -25.80
N LEU A 339 19.99 6.85 -24.53
CA LEU A 339 20.95 6.43 -23.52
C LEU A 339 20.99 4.91 -23.39
N MET A 340 19.84 4.24 -23.35
CA MET A 340 19.76 2.78 -23.27
C MET A 340 20.38 2.09 -24.49
N LYS A 341 20.24 2.67 -25.68
CA LYS A 341 20.90 2.15 -26.89
C LYS A 341 22.42 2.28 -26.79
N ASP A 342 22.90 3.45 -26.35
CA ASP A 342 24.34 3.72 -26.21
C ASP A 342 24.95 2.84 -25.11
N LEU A 343 24.27 2.72 -23.95
CA LEU A 343 24.65 1.85 -22.84
C LEU A 343 24.61 0.37 -23.22
N SER A 344 23.68 -0.07 -24.07
CA SER A 344 23.63 -1.47 -24.54
C SER A 344 24.87 -1.82 -25.35
N VAL A 345 25.32 -0.93 -26.23
CA VAL A 345 26.56 -1.12 -27.00
C VAL A 345 27.77 -1.11 -26.06
N ALA A 346 27.87 -0.12 -25.18
CA ALA A 346 28.97 -0.01 -24.21
C ALA A 346 29.04 -1.23 -23.29
N LYS A 347 27.90 -1.70 -22.78
CA LYS A 347 27.80 -2.87 -21.91
C LYS A 347 28.27 -4.14 -22.62
N ARG A 348 27.86 -4.39 -23.88
CA ARG A 348 28.34 -5.55 -24.63
C ARG A 348 29.86 -5.55 -24.83
N GLN A 349 30.44 -4.38 -25.09
CA GLN A 349 31.89 -4.26 -25.24
C GLN A 349 32.62 -4.43 -23.89
N TYR A 350 32.07 -3.87 -22.81
CA TYR A 350 32.61 -4.04 -21.46
C TYR A 350 32.53 -5.50 -20.98
N ASP A 351 31.35 -6.13 -21.10
CA ASP A 351 31.13 -7.52 -20.70
C ASP A 351 32.04 -8.49 -21.48
N LYS A 352 32.47 -8.13 -22.70
CA LYS A 352 33.46 -8.90 -23.47
C LYS A 352 34.84 -8.87 -22.81
N ILE A 353 35.26 -7.74 -22.24
CA ILE A 353 36.63 -7.54 -21.73
C ILE A 353 36.75 -7.61 -20.21
N SER A 354 35.64 -7.58 -19.46
CA SER A 354 35.63 -7.41 -18.01
C SER A 354 36.44 -8.48 -17.27
N ALA A 355 36.29 -9.75 -17.63
CA ALA A 355 37.05 -10.84 -17.04
C ALA A 355 38.57 -10.69 -17.27
N ALA A 356 38.96 -10.28 -18.48
CA ALA A 356 40.36 -10.05 -18.81
C ALA A 356 40.94 -8.86 -18.03
N LEU A 357 40.15 -7.82 -17.76
CA LEU A 357 40.59 -6.69 -16.93
C LEU A 357 40.87 -7.14 -15.49
N GLU A 358 39.99 -7.95 -14.91
CA GLU A 358 40.19 -8.54 -13.57
C GLU A 358 41.45 -9.43 -13.52
N GLU A 359 41.68 -10.26 -14.55
CA GLU A 359 42.87 -11.09 -14.66
C GLU A 359 44.17 -10.28 -14.74
N VAL A 360 44.16 -9.19 -15.52
CA VAL A 360 45.31 -8.27 -15.66
C VAL A 360 45.64 -7.59 -14.34
N GLU A 361 44.64 -7.17 -13.57
CA GLU A 361 44.88 -6.54 -12.28
C GLU A 361 45.56 -7.50 -11.30
N GLN A 362 45.15 -8.77 -11.30
CA GLN A 362 45.67 -9.79 -10.37
C GLN A 362 47.02 -10.37 -10.80
N THR A 363 47.21 -10.63 -12.10
CA THR A 363 48.35 -11.42 -12.60
C THR A 363 49.28 -10.64 -13.52
N GLY A 364 48.87 -9.46 -13.97
CA GLY A 364 49.58 -8.66 -14.99
C GLY A 364 49.30 -9.08 -16.43
N TYR A 365 48.50 -10.14 -16.66
CA TYR A 365 48.16 -10.65 -17.99
C TYR A 365 46.73 -11.18 -18.03
N GLY A 366 45.92 -10.72 -18.97
CA GLY A 366 44.54 -11.18 -19.12
C GLY A 366 44.19 -11.45 -20.57
N ILE A 367 43.29 -12.40 -20.77
CA ILE A 367 42.95 -12.91 -22.09
C ILE A 367 41.45 -12.73 -22.32
N VAL A 368 41.10 -12.09 -23.44
CA VAL A 368 39.72 -12.02 -23.89
C VAL A 368 39.49 -13.19 -24.84
N PRO A 369 38.73 -14.23 -24.43
CA PRO A 369 38.43 -15.34 -25.33
C PRO A 369 37.56 -14.85 -26.51
N PRO A 370 37.77 -15.39 -27.72
CA PRO A 370 36.92 -15.09 -28.87
C PRO A 370 35.48 -15.52 -28.61
N GLN A 371 34.53 -14.71 -29.07
CA GLN A 371 33.12 -15.11 -29.06
C GLN A 371 32.82 -16.06 -30.24
N LEU A 372 31.77 -16.86 -30.12
CA LEU A 372 31.40 -17.87 -31.13
C LEU A 372 31.10 -17.24 -32.51
N ASP A 373 30.53 -16.05 -32.53
CA ASP A 373 30.24 -15.26 -33.73
C ASP A 373 31.49 -14.62 -34.35
N GLU A 374 32.62 -14.63 -33.64
CA GLU A 374 33.93 -14.19 -34.13
C GLU A 374 34.78 -15.35 -34.70
N MET A 375 34.29 -16.59 -34.58
CA MET A 375 34.97 -17.77 -35.10
C MET A 375 34.66 -17.98 -36.59
N VAL A 376 35.70 -18.09 -37.39
CA VAL A 376 35.62 -18.40 -38.82
C VAL A 376 36.08 -19.85 -39.03
N LEU A 377 35.16 -20.72 -39.44
CA LEU A 377 35.43 -22.10 -39.79
C LEU A 377 35.73 -22.22 -41.29
N GLU A 378 36.92 -22.70 -41.65
CA GLU A 378 37.28 -23.01 -43.05
C GLU A 378 36.60 -24.30 -43.52
N GLU A 379 36.49 -24.47 -44.85
CA GLU A 379 35.94 -25.70 -45.43
C GLU A 379 36.71 -26.95 -44.97
N PRO A 380 36.02 -28.04 -44.57
CA PRO A 380 36.68 -29.27 -44.14
C PRO A 380 37.47 -29.94 -45.27
N GLU A 381 38.74 -30.23 -45.03
CA GLU A 381 39.60 -30.94 -45.99
C GLU A 381 39.74 -32.42 -45.61
N ILE A 382 39.57 -33.34 -46.57
CA ILE A 382 39.86 -34.76 -46.33
C ILE A 382 41.37 -34.97 -46.38
N ILE A 383 41.93 -35.47 -45.28
CA ILE A 383 43.34 -35.84 -45.18
C ILE A 383 43.49 -37.36 -45.18
N ARG A 384 44.56 -37.84 -45.82
CA ARG A 384 44.90 -39.27 -45.86
C ARG A 384 46.28 -39.49 -45.25
N THR A 385 46.32 -40.29 -44.18
CA THR A 385 47.56 -40.72 -43.53
C THR A 385 47.65 -42.24 -43.62
N GLY A 386 48.46 -42.74 -44.56
CA GLY A 386 48.57 -44.17 -44.86
C GLY A 386 47.25 -44.76 -45.38
N ASN A 387 46.68 -45.73 -44.65
CA ASN A 387 45.43 -46.41 -45.00
C ASN A 387 44.19 -45.86 -44.26
N ARG A 388 44.31 -44.72 -43.56
CA ARG A 388 43.19 -44.07 -42.85
C ARG A 388 42.87 -42.71 -43.46
N PHE A 389 41.59 -42.37 -43.50
CA PHE A 389 41.06 -41.07 -43.89
C PHE A 389 40.60 -40.31 -42.65
N GLY A 390 40.85 -39.00 -42.63
CA GLY A 390 40.39 -38.09 -41.61
C GLY A 390 39.86 -36.81 -42.23
N VAL A 391 39.21 -35.98 -41.41
CA VAL A 391 38.74 -34.65 -41.80
C VAL A 391 39.54 -33.63 -41.01
N LYS A 392 40.18 -32.69 -41.71
CA LYS A 392 40.88 -31.55 -41.11
C LYS A 392 39.90 -30.40 -41.04
N LEU A 393 39.56 -30.02 -39.82
CA LEU A 393 38.80 -28.81 -39.52
C LEU A 393 39.77 -27.72 -39.08
N LYS A 394 39.62 -26.51 -39.62
CA LYS A 394 40.37 -25.33 -39.19
C LYS A 394 39.38 -24.26 -38.79
N ALA A 395 39.55 -23.72 -37.60
CA ALA A 395 38.84 -22.54 -37.14
C ALA A 395 39.87 -21.47 -36.78
N SER A 396 39.55 -20.21 -37.07
CA SER A 396 40.34 -19.06 -36.67
C SER A 396 39.46 -18.07 -35.93
N ALA A 397 39.98 -17.42 -34.90
CA ALA A 397 39.25 -16.42 -34.14
C ALA A 397 40.23 -15.40 -33.52
N PRO A 398 39.84 -14.12 -33.43
CA PRO A 398 40.69 -13.11 -32.81
C PRO A 398 40.70 -13.25 -31.29
N SER A 399 41.89 -13.23 -30.67
CA SER A 399 42.06 -13.15 -29.21
C SER A 399 42.68 -11.80 -28.86
N LEU A 400 42.17 -11.14 -27.81
CA LEU A 400 42.82 -9.95 -27.25
C LEU A 400 43.62 -10.37 -26.03
N HIS A 401 44.86 -9.89 -25.97
CA HIS A 401 45.73 -10.03 -24.81
C HIS A 401 45.97 -8.65 -24.22
N ILE A 402 45.64 -8.49 -22.95
CA ILE A 402 45.85 -7.25 -22.20
C ILE A 402 47.03 -7.51 -21.26
N ILE A 403 48.03 -6.63 -21.27
CA ILE A 403 49.28 -6.77 -20.51
C ILE A 403 49.47 -5.53 -19.66
N ARG A 404 49.63 -5.72 -18.34
CA ARG A 404 49.99 -4.62 -17.44
C ARG A 404 51.48 -4.35 -17.52
N THR A 405 51.86 -3.10 -17.73
CA THR A 405 53.26 -2.66 -17.71
C THR A 405 53.41 -1.49 -16.74
N ASP A 406 54.33 -1.61 -15.80
CA ASP A 406 54.61 -0.55 -14.84
C ASP A 406 55.62 0.44 -15.45
N VAL A 407 55.20 1.69 -15.64
CA VAL A 407 56.07 2.74 -16.19
C VAL A 407 56.73 3.51 -15.05
N GLN A 408 58.05 3.44 -14.97
CA GLN A 408 58.84 4.21 -14.02
C GLN A 408 59.35 5.49 -14.69
N ALA A 409 59.07 6.65 -14.09
CA ALA A 409 59.63 7.94 -14.50
C ALA A 409 60.49 8.50 -13.36
N GLU A 410 61.75 8.81 -13.66
CA GLU A 410 62.67 9.49 -12.76
C GLU A 410 62.82 10.94 -13.24
N ILE A 411 62.83 11.88 -12.30
CA ILE A 411 63.09 13.29 -12.57
C ILE A 411 64.37 13.67 -11.83
N SER A 412 65.40 14.04 -12.58
CA SER A 412 66.67 14.54 -12.04
C SER A 412 66.80 16.03 -12.39
N PRO A 413 66.19 16.94 -11.62
CA PRO A 413 66.30 18.37 -11.91
C PRO A 413 67.75 18.81 -11.73
N ILE A 414 68.34 19.45 -12.74
CA ILE A 414 69.69 20.01 -12.65
C ILE A 414 69.58 21.37 -11.95
N ILE A 415 70.18 21.46 -10.77
CA ILE A 415 70.15 22.65 -9.92
C ILE A 415 71.56 23.18 -9.77
N GLY A 416 71.70 24.50 -9.86
CA GLY A 416 72.96 25.22 -10.03
C GLY A 416 74.10 24.77 -9.11
N THR A 417 74.16 25.29 -7.88
CA THR A 417 75.27 25.02 -6.94
C THR A 417 74.90 23.93 -5.93
N GLU A 418 75.92 23.27 -5.36
CA GLU A 418 75.75 22.21 -4.35
C GLU A 418 74.86 22.64 -3.17
N LYS A 419 75.04 23.88 -2.70
CA LYS A 419 74.23 24.46 -1.62
C LYS A 419 72.74 24.58 -1.98
N GLN A 420 72.42 24.87 -3.24
CA GLN A 420 71.02 24.95 -3.70
C GLN A 420 70.36 23.57 -3.79
N SER A 421 71.14 22.54 -4.13
CA SER A 421 70.68 21.15 -4.13
C SER A 421 70.40 20.65 -2.72
N GLU A 422 71.25 20.97 -1.74
CA GLU A 422 71.02 20.64 -0.32
C GLU A 422 69.77 21.32 0.25
N GLU A 423 69.56 22.61 -0.05
CA GLU A 423 68.37 23.36 0.37
C GLU A 423 67.09 22.74 -0.21
N LEU A 424 67.11 22.27 -1.47
CA LEU A 424 65.96 21.59 -2.06
C LEU A 424 65.68 20.24 -1.37
N ILE A 425 66.70 19.45 -1.08
CA ILE A 425 66.52 18.16 -0.41
C ILE A 425 65.91 18.36 0.98
N GLN A 426 66.39 19.34 1.74
CA GLN A 426 65.83 19.67 3.06
C GLN A 426 64.38 20.15 2.96
N TYR A 427 64.05 20.94 1.94
CA TYR A 427 62.69 21.39 1.67
C TYR A 427 61.76 20.21 1.35
N LEU A 428 62.16 19.30 0.45
CA LEU A 428 61.37 18.12 0.09
C LEU A 428 61.19 17.16 1.27
N MET A 429 62.23 16.94 2.09
CA MET A 429 62.15 16.09 3.28
C MET A 429 61.20 16.68 4.33
N ARG A 430 61.21 17.99 4.54
CA ARG A 430 60.30 18.67 5.47
C ARG A 430 58.83 18.57 5.04
N GLU A 431 58.55 18.72 3.75
CA GLU A 431 57.19 18.55 3.20
C GLU A 431 56.75 17.07 3.26
N PHE A 432 57.68 16.12 3.12
CA PHE A 432 57.39 14.69 3.16
C PHE A 432 57.04 14.17 4.57
N GLU A 433 57.70 14.66 5.63
CA GLU A 433 57.47 14.24 7.02
C GLU A 433 56.08 14.63 7.58
N GLY A 434 55.43 15.64 7.00
CA GLY A 434 54.11 16.12 7.46
C GLY A 434 52.93 15.39 6.83
N GLU A 435 52.88 15.33 5.49
CA GLU A 435 51.81 14.65 4.72
C GLU A 435 52.39 14.24 3.34
N PRO A 436 52.64 12.94 3.08
CA PRO A 436 53.24 12.47 1.84
C PRO A 436 52.48 12.86 0.57
N GLU A 437 51.18 13.14 0.67
CA GLU A 437 50.36 13.56 -0.47
C GLU A 437 50.60 15.01 -0.89
N LYS A 438 51.04 15.89 0.02
CA LYS A 438 51.29 17.31 -0.27
C LYS A 438 52.45 17.50 -1.23
N ILE A 439 53.44 16.60 -1.21
CA ILE A 439 54.63 16.68 -2.08
C ILE A 439 54.28 16.70 -3.57
N TRP A 440 53.18 16.05 -3.96
CA TRP A 440 52.70 15.99 -5.35
C TRP A 440 52.19 17.35 -5.85
N ARG A 441 51.74 18.20 -4.93
CA ARG A 441 51.24 19.55 -5.21
C ARG A 441 52.34 20.61 -5.06
N THR A 442 53.52 20.23 -4.58
CA THR A 442 54.66 21.13 -4.42
C THR A 442 55.10 21.66 -5.77
N ASN A 443 55.21 22.98 -5.85
CA ASN A 443 55.58 23.69 -7.07
C ASN A 443 57.10 23.70 -7.21
N LEU A 444 57.61 23.04 -8.24
CA LEU A 444 59.02 22.97 -8.59
C LEU A 444 59.17 23.57 -9.99
N PHE A 445 59.85 24.72 -10.07
CA PHE A 445 60.14 25.40 -11.34
C PHE A 445 58.90 25.84 -12.14
N GLY A 446 57.83 26.25 -11.45
CA GLY A 446 56.62 26.78 -12.08
C GLY A 446 55.63 25.71 -12.55
N LYS A 447 55.91 24.43 -12.26
CA LYS A 447 54.98 23.30 -12.42
C LYS A 447 54.91 22.49 -11.12
N SER A 448 53.79 21.83 -10.89
CA SER A 448 53.70 20.87 -9.77
C SER A 448 54.54 19.61 -10.05
N LEU A 449 55.03 18.96 -9.00
CA LEU A 449 55.73 17.68 -9.14
C LEU A 449 54.86 16.62 -9.86
N ASN A 450 53.54 16.60 -9.60
CA ASN A 450 52.59 15.72 -10.29
C ASN A 450 52.55 15.97 -11.82
N GLU A 451 52.55 17.23 -12.26
CA GLU A 451 52.60 17.57 -13.69
C GLU A 451 53.91 17.09 -14.33
N LEU A 452 55.04 17.31 -13.68
CA LEU A 452 56.35 16.88 -14.18
C LEU A 452 56.45 15.35 -14.30
N VAL A 453 55.91 14.62 -13.31
CA VAL A 453 55.87 13.14 -13.34
C VAL A 453 54.90 12.65 -14.42
N ARG A 454 53.72 13.25 -14.55
CA ARG A 454 52.75 12.91 -15.61
C ARG A 454 53.33 13.13 -17.00
N GLU A 455 54.02 14.25 -17.24
CA GLU A 455 54.70 14.52 -18.51
C GLU A 455 55.79 13.46 -18.79
N GLY A 456 56.59 13.10 -17.78
CA GLY A 456 57.61 12.04 -17.89
C GLY A 456 57.02 10.67 -18.20
N ILE A 457 55.90 10.30 -17.56
CA ILE A 457 55.17 9.05 -17.83
C ILE A 457 54.55 9.08 -19.22
N GLN A 458 53.89 10.17 -19.62
CA GLN A 458 53.17 10.28 -20.89
C GLN A 458 54.11 10.22 -22.11
N ASN A 459 55.29 10.81 -22.00
CA ASN A 459 56.36 10.67 -23.00
C ASN A 459 56.86 9.22 -23.13
N LYS A 460 56.90 8.46 -22.02
CA LYS A 460 57.29 7.03 -22.04
C LYS A 460 56.16 6.12 -22.55
N LEU A 461 54.91 6.42 -22.24
CA LEU A 461 53.74 5.66 -22.69
C LEU A 461 53.60 5.63 -24.22
N THR A 462 54.00 6.72 -24.89
CA THR A 462 53.96 6.83 -26.37
C THR A 462 55.25 6.41 -27.06
N SER A 463 56.27 6.00 -26.30
CA SER A 463 57.62 5.76 -26.83
C SER A 463 57.82 4.41 -27.54
N MET A 464 56.90 3.45 -27.38
CA MET A 464 57.05 2.12 -27.96
C MET A 464 56.93 2.20 -29.49
N PRO A 465 57.99 1.94 -30.27
CA PRO A 465 57.94 2.07 -31.73
C PRO A 465 56.97 1.05 -32.34
N GLU A 466 56.26 1.43 -33.41
CA GLU A 466 55.30 0.54 -34.11
C GLU A 466 55.93 -0.82 -34.51
N ASN A 467 57.19 -0.80 -34.95
CA ASN A 467 57.93 -2.03 -35.27
C ASN A 467 58.09 -2.97 -34.07
N ALA A 468 58.26 -2.43 -32.85
CA ALA A 468 58.35 -3.22 -31.63
C ALA A 468 56.96 -3.76 -31.22
N GLN A 469 55.90 -2.95 -31.38
CA GLN A 469 54.52 -3.39 -31.15
C GLN A 469 54.14 -4.54 -32.08
N MET A 470 54.46 -4.46 -33.38
CA MET A 470 54.22 -5.53 -34.34
C MET A 470 55.02 -6.80 -34.02
N LYS A 471 56.31 -6.67 -33.69
CA LYS A 471 57.11 -7.82 -33.27
C LYS A 471 56.53 -8.52 -32.05
N LEU A 472 56.07 -7.76 -31.05
CA LEU A 472 55.44 -8.30 -29.84
C LEU A 472 54.15 -9.06 -30.20
N LYS A 473 53.27 -8.45 -31.00
CA LYS A 473 52.04 -9.08 -31.50
C LYS A 473 52.32 -10.38 -32.24
N ASP A 474 53.25 -10.37 -33.21
CA ASP A 474 53.57 -11.55 -34.01
C ASP A 474 54.20 -12.67 -33.18
N THR A 475 55.00 -12.30 -32.16
CA THR A 475 55.60 -13.24 -31.22
C THR A 475 54.52 -13.92 -30.38
N LEU A 476 53.59 -13.14 -29.80
CA LEU A 476 52.46 -13.68 -29.05
C LEU A 476 51.57 -14.57 -29.92
N GLN A 477 51.28 -14.16 -31.16
CA GLN A 477 50.48 -14.96 -32.10
C GLN A 477 51.13 -16.31 -32.41
N LYS A 478 52.45 -16.37 -32.62
CA LYS A 478 53.17 -17.63 -32.85
C LYS A 478 53.09 -18.55 -31.64
N ILE A 479 53.30 -18.03 -30.43
CA ILE A 479 53.27 -18.82 -29.20
C ILE A 479 51.90 -19.44 -28.97
N VAL A 480 50.83 -18.66 -29.16
CA VAL A 480 49.46 -19.14 -29.01
C VAL A 480 49.13 -20.22 -30.04
N ASN A 481 49.58 -20.08 -31.29
CA ASN A 481 49.30 -21.04 -32.35
C ASN A 481 50.13 -22.32 -32.27
N ASP A 482 51.41 -22.21 -31.92
CA ASP A 482 52.34 -23.34 -31.91
C ASP A 482 52.24 -24.16 -30.61
N GLY A 483 51.61 -23.62 -29.57
CA GLY A 483 51.38 -24.30 -28.28
C GLY A 483 52.67 -24.68 -27.54
N SER A 484 53.82 -24.22 -28.01
CA SER A 484 55.13 -24.55 -27.48
C SER A 484 55.58 -23.48 -26.48
N GLY A 485 55.93 -23.90 -25.26
CA GLY A 485 56.54 -23.05 -24.21
C GLY A 485 57.98 -22.63 -24.54
N GLY A 486 58.22 -22.18 -25.77
CA GLY A 486 59.52 -21.76 -26.27
C GLY A 486 60.02 -20.47 -25.62
N LEU A 487 61.30 -20.18 -25.85
CA LEU A 487 61.98 -19.01 -25.31
C LEU A 487 61.64 -17.76 -26.13
N ILE A 488 61.10 -16.73 -25.47
CA ILE A 488 60.90 -15.41 -26.07
C ILE A 488 62.23 -14.65 -25.97
N CYS A 489 62.91 -14.45 -27.10
CA CYS A 489 64.09 -13.58 -27.17
C CYS A 489 63.73 -12.28 -27.88
N ILE A 490 63.66 -11.19 -27.12
CA ILE A 490 63.51 -9.84 -27.67
C ILE A 490 64.91 -9.21 -27.68
N ILE A 491 65.46 -9.04 -28.88
CA ILE A 491 66.74 -8.34 -29.08
C ILE A 491 66.41 -6.90 -29.45
N PHE A 492 66.80 -5.97 -28.59
CA PHE A 492 66.60 -4.53 -28.77
C PHE A 492 67.72 -3.90 -29.59
#